data_AF-A0A2G6B6F5-F1
#
_entry.id   AF-A0A2G6B6F5-F1
#
_cell.length_a   1.000
_cell.length_b   1.000
_cell.length_c   1.000
_cell.angle_alpha   90.00
_cell.angle_beta   90.00
_cell.angle_gamma   90.00
#
_symmetry.space_group_name_H-M   'P 1'
#
loop_
_entity.id
_entity.type
_entity.pdbx_description
1 polymer ?
#
loop_
_entity_poly.entity_id
_entity_poly.type
_entity_poly.pdbx_seq_one_letter_code
_entity_poly.pdbx_strand_id
1 'polypeptide(L)'
;MIIIFYTQTQMYTQASFRSLTDALLPSTYAQSNYESTNCNSNRKVHEYIMYSLDHYISIQQQLHHTIVPLSYPTAMMLDIAAIQLVNTYQAQPLPQSAFQGGGMFSYLSRQDRIRTLTALENLDVDLYALPSPFQNNAGLVKNIVDALNRFSVLGYYSEWPAYGSTKLCSPNERRLEHFPVNWQQVGYPGVSLGYRDFRGFLLRMNRSEEKYENES
;
A
#
# COMPACT_ATOMS: atom_id res chain seq x y z
N MET A 1 -26.49 1.44 17.27
CA MET A 1 -25.67 2.67 17.22
C MET A 1 -24.19 2.38 16.94
N ILE A 2 -23.52 1.51 17.71
CA ILE A 2 -22.09 1.15 17.55
C ILE A 2 -21.74 0.60 16.15
N ILE A 3 -22.59 -0.27 15.59
CA ILE A 3 -22.34 -0.89 14.27
C ILE A 3 -22.36 0.16 13.14
N ILE A 4 -23.24 1.17 13.23
CA ILE A 4 -23.38 2.23 12.22
C ILE A 4 -22.15 3.15 12.21
N PHE A 5 -21.61 3.48 13.39
CA PHE A 5 -20.39 4.27 13.50
C PHE A 5 -19.17 3.54 12.93
N TYR A 6 -19.07 2.23 13.16
CA TYR A 6 -17.96 1.42 12.64
C TYR A 6 -18.00 1.33 11.10
N THR A 7 -19.16 1.09 10.51
CA THR A 7 -19.31 1.02 9.05
C THR A 7 -19.06 2.35 8.38
N GLN A 8 -19.50 3.47 8.99
CA GLN A 8 -19.24 4.81 8.47
C GLN A 8 -17.74 5.15 8.50
N THR A 9 -17.06 4.83 9.60
CA THR A 9 -15.60 5.03 9.76
C THR A 9 -14.82 4.24 8.70
N GLN A 10 -15.24 3.00 8.45
CA GLN A 10 -14.62 2.15 7.44
C GLN A 10 -14.84 2.66 6.01
N MET A 11 -16.06 3.09 5.67
CA MET A 11 -16.36 3.67 4.35
C MET A 11 -15.56 4.96 4.12
N TYR A 12 -15.51 5.83 5.13
CA TYR A 12 -14.72 7.06 5.10
C TYR A 12 -13.24 6.76 4.84
N THR A 13 -12.65 5.86 5.62
CA THR A 13 -11.23 5.49 5.48
C THR A 13 -10.96 4.93 4.09
N GLN A 14 -11.79 4.00 3.61
CA GLN A 14 -11.64 3.43 2.27
C GLN A 14 -11.71 4.49 1.18
N ALA A 15 -12.65 5.45 1.26
CA ALA A 15 -12.78 6.51 0.27
C ALA A 15 -11.53 7.41 0.24
N SER A 16 -10.98 7.77 1.40
CA SER A 16 -9.75 8.57 1.48
C SER A 16 -8.53 7.81 0.92
N PHE A 17 -8.38 6.51 1.19
CA PHE A 17 -7.28 5.73 0.60
C PHE A 17 -7.48 5.44 -0.90
N ARG A 18 -8.71 5.36 -1.38
CA ARG A 18 -8.99 5.31 -2.83
C ARG A 18 -8.56 6.60 -3.53
N SER A 19 -8.85 7.76 -2.95
CA SER A 19 -8.40 9.04 -3.51
C SER A 19 -6.87 9.19 -3.44
N LEU A 20 -6.24 8.70 -2.36
CA LEU A 20 -4.79 8.66 -2.21
C LEU A 20 -4.12 7.82 -3.31
N THR A 21 -4.62 6.60 -3.51
CA THR A 21 -4.08 5.70 -4.55
C THR A 21 -4.28 6.25 -5.94
N ASP A 22 -5.42 6.90 -6.21
CA ASP A 22 -5.62 7.62 -7.48
C ASP A 22 -4.59 8.75 -7.68
N ALA A 23 -4.20 9.45 -6.62
CA ALA A 23 -3.15 10.48 -6.70
C ALA A 23 -1.78 9.88 -7.02
N LEU A 24 -1.35 8.88 -6.24
CA LEU A 24 0.02 8.36 -6.27
C LEU A 24 0.32 7.41 -7.42
N LEU A 25 -0.69 6.69 -7.92
CA LEU A 25 -0.46 5.61 -8.89
C LEU A 25 -0.55 6.12 -10.32
N PRO A 26 0.28 5.63 -11.25
CA PRO A 26 0.21 6.02 -12.66
C PRO A 26 -1.18 5.78 -13.26
N SER A 27 -1.68 6.77 -14.01
CA SER A 27 -2.98 6.71 -14.70
C SER A 27 -2.93 5.89 -16.00
N THR A 28 -2.14 4.82 -16.06
CA THR A 28 -1.62 4.14 -17.28
C THR A 28 -2.66 3.55 -18.24
N TYR A 29 -3.95 3.89 -18.12
CA TYR A 29 -5.04 3.39 -18.96
C TYR A 29 -5.71 4.45 -19.86
N ALA A 30 -5.08 5.60 -20.11
CA ALA A 30 -5.57 6.51 -21.14
C ALA A 30 -5.36 5.99 -22.59
N GLN A 31 -4.74 4.81 -22.79
CA GLN A 31 -4.24 4.40 -24.11
C GLN A 31 -4.43 2.92 -24.49
N SER A 32 -5.38 2.20 -23.87
CA SER A 32 -5.86 0.93 -24.44
C SER A 32 -7.29 1.13 -24.93
N ASN A 33 -7.51 0.97 -26.25
CA ASN A 33 -8.81 1.01 -26.94
C ASN A 33 -9.80 -0.10 -26.53
N TYR A 34 -9.67 -0.64 -25.32
CA TYR A 34 -10.67 -1.49 -24.70
C TYR A 34 -11.48 -0.62 -23.74
N GLU A 35 -12.75 -0.48 -24.07
CA GLU A 35 -13.82 0.23 -23.37
C GLU A 35 -13.56 0.49 -21.88
N SER A 36 -13.30 1.77 -21.59
CA SER A 36 -13.67 2.53 -20.40
C SER A 36 -14.65 1.80 -19.47
N THR A 37 -14.28 1.46 -18.23
CA THR A 37 -14.41 2.33 -17.06
C THR A 37 -13.73 1.67 -15.86
N ASN A 38 -13.09 2.42 -14.95
CA ASN A 38 -12.75 1.97 -13.58
C ASN A 38 -11.62 0.93 -13.39
N CYS A 39 -10.46 1.08 -14.05
CA CYS A 39 -9.31 0.18 -13.85
C CYS A 39 -8.42 0.51 -12.61
N ASN A 40 -8.43 1.75 -12.09
CA ASN A 40 -7.73 2.08 -10.84
C ASN A 40 -8.45 1.53 -9.59
N SER A 41 -9.77 1.43 -9.62
CA SER A 41 -10.57 0.85 -8.52
C SER A 41 -10.45 -0.69 -8.45
N ASN A 42 -10.06 -1.36 -9.54
CA ASN A 42 -9.96 -2.81 -9.59
C ASN A 42 -8.70 -3.38 -8.92
N ARG A 43 -7.65 -2.56 -8.72
CA ARG A 43 -6.38 -3.05 -8.17
C ARG A 43 -6.35 -3.18 -6.66
N LYS A 44 -7.37 -2.72 -5.92
CA LYS A 44 -7.48 -2.81 -4.45
C LYS A 44 -6.20 -2.41 -3.68
N VAL A 45 -5.33 -1.59 -4.28
CA VAL A 45 -4.05 -1.15 -3.68
C VAL A 45 -4.31 -0.38 -2.39
N HIS A 46 -5.41 0.36 -2.32
CA HIS A 46 -5.84 1.05 -1.12
C HIS A 46 -6.03 0.09 0.07
N GLU A 47 -6.51 -1.14 -0.17
CA GLU A 47 -6.64 -2.16 0.87
C GLU A 47 -5.26 -2.63 1.36
N TYR A 48 -4.27 -2.73 0.47
CA TYR A 48 -2.89 -3.06 0.84
C TYR A 48 -2.28 -1.98 1.73
N ILE A 49 -2.43 -0.70 1.36
CA ILE A 49 -1.90 0.42 2.15
C ILE A 49 -2.56 0.46 3.52
N MET A 50 -3.91 0.36 3.58
CA MET A 50 -4.64 0.31 4.84
C MET A 50 -4.16 -0.83 5.72
N TYR A 51 -4.07 -2.05 5.17
CA TYR A 51 -3.56 -3.21 5.90
C TYR A 51 -2.13 -2.99 6.41
N SER A 52 -1.25 -2.45 5.55
CA SER A 52 0.15 -2.20 5.89
C SER A 52 0.27 -1.19 7.02
N LEU A 53 -0.46 -0.07 6.96
CA LEU A 53 -0.49 0.93 8.02
C LEU A 53 -1.06 0.38 9.33
N ASP A 54 -2.12 -0.41 9.24
CA ASP A 54 -2.76 -1.00 10.41
C ASP A 54 -1.91 -2.06 11.09
N HIS A 55 -0.81 -2.49 10.47
CA HIS A 55 0.17 -3.41 11.05
C HIS A 55 1.59 -2.82 11.07
N TYR A 56 1.75 -1.52 10.81
CA TYR A 56 3.05 -0.89 10.63
C TYR A 56 3.76 -0.64 11.96
N ILE A 57 3.01 -0.20 12.96
CA ILE A 57 3.53 0.08 14.30
C ILE A 57 2.92 -0.91 15.28
N SER A 58 3.79 -1.57 16.02
CA SER A 58 3.43 -2.38 17.17
C SER A 58 4.23 -1.92 18.38
N ILE A 59 3.58 -1.93 19.54
CA ILE A 59 4.19 -1.57 20.81
C ILE A 59 4.30 -2.85 21.62
N GLN A 60 5.53 -3.22 21.98
CA GLN A 60 5.80 -4.28 22.95
C GLN A 60 5.90 -3.67 24.35
N GLN A 61 4.97 -4.01 25.22
CA GLN A 61 5.00 -3.66 26.64
C GLN A 61 5.01 -4.93 27.48
N GLN A 62 6.20 -5.27 28.03
CA GLN A 62 6.42 -6.51 28.76
C GLN A 62 6.00 -7.75 27.95
N LEU A 63 4.90 -8.40 28.34
CA LEU A 63 4.32 -9.59 27.68
C LEU A 63 3.21 -9.24 26.67
N HIS A 64 2.83 -7.97 26.54
CA HIS A 64 1.75 -7.54 25.65
C HIS A 64 2.32 -6.96 24.36
N HIS A 65 1.81 -7.47 23.24
CA HIS A 65 2.06 -6.94 21.91
C HIS A 65 0.78 -6.27 21.41
N THR A 66 0.81 -4.95 21.21
CA THR A 66 -0.36 -4.20 20.75
C THR A 66 -0.06 -3.52 19.43
N ILE A 67 -0.86 -3.83 18.42
CA ILE A 67 -0.81 -3.18 17.12
C ILE A 67 -1.59 -1.86 17.20
N VAL A 68 -1.01 -0.79 16.68
CA VAL A 68 -1.65 0.52 16.61
C VAL A 68 -2.20 0.72 15.19
N PRO A 69 -3.53 0.69 14.99
CA PRO A 69 -4.10 0.88 13.67
C PRO A 69 -3.96 2.34 13.23
N LEU A 70 -3.27 2.57 12.12
CA LEU A 70 -2.95 3.93 11.63
C LEU A 70 -3.78 4.36 10.42
N SER A 71 -4.53 3.47 9.78
CA SER A 71 -5.29 3.82 8.56
C SER A 71 -6.28 4.97 8.81
N TYR A 72 -7.16 4.83 9.81
CA TYR A 72 -8.14 5.86 10.16
C TYR A 72 -7.53 7.21 10.56
N PRO A 73 -6.58 7.31 11.52
CA PRO A 73 -5.98 8.59 11.86
C PRO A 73 -5.17 9.18 10.70
N THR A 74 -4.62 8.36 9.81
CA THR A 74 -3.96 8.84 8.58
C THR A 74 -4.97 9.47 7.62
N ALA A 75 -6.16 8.89 7.45
CA ALA A 75 -7.22 9.49 6.65
C ALA A 75 -7.65 10.86 7.19
N MET A 76 -7.77 10.98 8.53
CA MET A 76 -8.05 12.26 9.18
C MET A 76 -6.91 13.27 9.00
N MET A 77 -5.65 12.84 9.11
CA MET A 77 -4.48 13.69 8.88
C MET A 77 -4.48 14.27 7.46
N LEU A 78 -4.79 13.45 6.45
CA LEU A 78 -4.91 13.88 5.06
C LEU A 78 -6.02 14.93 4.88
N ASP A 79 -7.18 14.74 5.52
CA ASP A 79 -8.27 15.70 5.44
C ASP A 79 -7.96 17.02 6.13
N ILE A 80 -7.33 17.00 7.31
CA ILE A 80 -6.94 18.22 8.03
C ILE A 80 -5.93 19.02 7.20
N ALA A 81 -4.92 18.34 6.63
CA ALA A 81 -3.96 18.99 5.75
C ALA A 81 -4.62 19.54 4.47
N ALA A 82 -5.58 18.80 3.88
CA ALA A 82 -6.34 19.27 2.73
C ALA A 82 -7.19 20.51 3.05
N ILE A 83 -7.83 20.55 4.23
CA ILE A 83 -8.59 21.72 4.69
C ILE A 83 -7.68 22.94 4.83
N GLN A 84 -6.48 22.77 5.40
CA GLN A 84 -5.51 23.88 5.51
C GLN A 84 -5.07 24.39 4.13
N LEU A 85 -4.86 23.49 3.16
CA LEU A 85 -4.49 23.85 1.78
C LEU A 85 -5.62 24.63 1.07
N VAL A 86 -6.88 24.24 1.28
CA VAL A 86 -8.05 24.96 0.74
C VAL A 86 -8.21 26.32 1.41
N ASN A 87 -8.07 26.39 2.74
CA ASN A 87 -8.20 27.63 3.50
C ASN A 87 -7.12 28.67 3.17
N THR A 88 -5.96 28.21 2.71
CA THR A 88 -4.86 29.08 2.23
C THR A 88 -4.99 29.43 0.73
N TYR A 89 -6.12 29.09 0.10
CA TYR A 89 -6.40 29.28 -1.33
C TYR A 89 -5.42 28.60 -2.29
N GLN A 90 -4.67 27.61 -1.81
CA GLN A 90 -3.71 26.85 -2.60
C GLN A 90 -4.35 25.67 -3.35
N ALA A 91 -5.59 25.32 -3.00
CA ALA A 91 -6.41 24.31 -3.67
C ALA A 91 -7.89 24.71 -3.69
N GLN A 92 -8.65 24.13 -4.61
CA GLN A 92 -10.10 24.30 -4.68
C GLN A 92 -10.79 22.93 -4.62
N PRO A 93 -11.75 22.72 -3.71
CA PRO A 93 -12.49 21.47 -3.67
C PRO A 93 -13.36 21.33 -4.93
N LEU A 94 -13.38 20.13 -5.50
CA LEU A 94 -14.27 19.80 -6.59
C LEU A 94 -15.73 19.79 -6.08
N PRO A 95 -16.72 20.19 -6.91
CA PRO A 95 -18.13 20.17 -6.51
C PRO A 95 -18.64 18.77 -6.15
N GLN A 96 -18.04 17.74 -6.75
CA GLN A 96 -18.38 16.34 -6.54
C GLN A 96 -17.10 15.50 -6.44
N SER A 97 -17.03 14.65 -5.42
CA SER A 97 -15.96 13.67 -5.27
C SER A 97 -16.29 12.38 -6.03
N ALA A 98 -15.32 11.87 -6.80
CA ALA A 98 -15.39 10.52 -7.37
C ALA A 98 -15.31 9.42 -6.28
N PHE A 99 -14.94 9.79 -5.06
CA PHE A 99 -14.76 8.90 -3.91
C PHE A 99 -15.79 9.26 -2.82
N GLN A 100 -17.04 8.86 -3.06
CA GLN A 100 -18.15 9.14 -2.14
C GLN A 100 -17.86 8.59 -0.74
N GLY A 101 -18.21 9.38 0.29
CA GLY A 101 -18.01 9.03 1.69
C GLY A 101 -16.66 9.47 2.29
N GLY A 102 -15.73 9.98 1.49
CA GLY A 102 -14.47 10.56 1.97
C GLY A 102 -14.61 12.01 2.46
N GLY A 103 -13.59 12.52 3.14
CA GLY A 103 -13.53 13.93 3.55
C GLY A 103 -12.82 14.82 2.54
N MET A 104 -12.38 16.01 2.97
CA MET A 104 -11.86 17.09 2.12
C MET A 104 -10.77 16.62 1.13
N PHE A 105 -9.85 15.75 1.56
CA PHE A 105 -8.79 15.24 0.71
C PHE A 105 -9.32 14.49 -0.53
N SER A 106 -10.45 13.80 -0.38
CA SER A 106 -11.11 13.09 -1.47
C SER A 106 -11.75 14.03 -2.52
N TYR A 107 -12.13 15.24 -2.11
CA TYR A 107 -12.72 16.27 -2.96
C TYR A 107 -11.67 17.08 -3.72
N LEU A 108 -10.39 16.95 -3.41
CA LEU A 108 -9.34 17.67 -4.12
C LEU A 108 -9.14 17.16 -5.54
N SER A 109 -8.49 17.96 -6.39
CA SER A 109 -7.96 17.47 -7.67
C SER A 109 -6.83 16.46 -7.42
N ARG A 110 -6.48 15.65 -8.42
CA ARG A 110 -5.35 14.71 -8.32
C ARG A 110 -4.04 15.44 -7.98
N GLN A 111 -3.82 16.60 -8.58
CA GLN A 111 -2.64 17.44 -8.33
C GLN A 111 -2.65 18.02 -6.91
N ASP A 112 -3.80 18.50 -6.44
CA ASP A 112 -3.90 19.07 -5.10
C ASP A 112 -3.76 18.02 -4.00
N ARG A 113 -4.18 16.76 -4.25
CA ARG A 113 -3.84 15.64 -3.34
C ARG A 113 -2.34 15.45 -3.19
N ILE A 114 -1.58 15.54 -4.28
CA ILE A 114 -0.11 15.48 -4.22
C ILE A 114 0.47 16.69 -3.48
N ARG A 115 -0.10 17.89 -3.67
CA ARG A 115 0.28 19.08 -2.90
C ARG A 115 0.02 18.92 -1.41
N THR A 116 -1.10 18.31 -1.01
CA THR A 116 -1.39 17.99 0.39
C THR A 116 -0.32 17.05 0.98
N LEU A 117 0.09 16.01 0.25
CA LEU A 117 1.17 15.12 0.68
C LEU A 117 2.50 15.87 0.80
N THR A 118 2.80 16.75 -0.14
CA THR A 118 4.01 17.58 -0.12
C THR A 118 4.02 18.52 1.09
N ALA A 119 2.88 19.15 1.42
CA ALA A 119 2.75 20.00 2.60
C ALA A 119 2.98 19.21 3.89
N LEU A 120 2.42 17.99 3.99
CA LEU A 120 2.67 17.09 5.13
C LEU A 120 4.13 16.66 5.23
N GLU A 121 4.78 16.33 4.10
CA GLU A 121 6.19 15.94 4.04
C GLU A 121 7.12 17.08 4.46
N ASN A 122 6.83 18.32 4.03
CA ASN A 122 7.59 19.51 4.39
C ASN A 122 7.26 20.04 5.80
N LEU A 123 6.20 19.52 6.44
CA LEU A 123 5.62 20.05 7.69
C LEU A 123 5.07 21.47 7.52
N ASP A 124 4.62 21.82 6.31
CA ASP A 124 3.91 23.07 5.98
C ASP A 124 2.42 22.97 6.40
N VAL A 125 2.17 22.43 7.59
CA VAL A 125 0.85 22.24 8.19
C VAL A 125 0.91 22.54 9.68
N ASP A 126 -0.22 22.98 10.25
CA ASP A 126 -0.34 23.10 11.70
C ASP A 126 -0.39 21.72 12.36
N LEU A 127 0.72 21.31 12.98
CA LEU A 127 0.87 20.03 13.68
C LEU A 127 -0.02 19.92 14.92
N TYR A 128 -0.45 21.04 15.50
CA TYR A 128 -1.33 21.03 16.66
C TYR A 128 -2.76 20.61 16.26
N ALA A 129 -3.16 20.92 15.03
CA ALA A 129 -4.46 20.58 14.49
C ALA A 129 -4.56 19.11 14.02
N LEU A 130 -3.44 18.41 13.86
CA LEU A 130 -3.41 17.02 13.42
C LEU A 130 -4.01 16.07 14.49
N PRO A 131 -4.59 14.93 14.08
CA PRO A 131 -5.21 14.00 15.02
C PRO A 131 -4.14 13.19 15.77
N SER A 132 -4.47 12.64 16.94
CA SER A 132 -3.63 11.60 17.55
C SER A 132 -3.50 10.40 16.60
N PRO A 133 -2.31 9.78 16.44
CA PRO A 133 -1.05 10.03 17.15
C PRO A 133 -0.11 11.06 16.49
N PHE A 134 -0.56 11.77 15.45
CA PHE A 134 0.22 12.73 14.66
C PHE A 134 0.35 14.11 15.30
N GLN A 135 -0.57 14.44 16.22
CA GLN A 135 -0.59 15.73 16.90
C GLN A 135 0.78 16.06 17.52
N ASN A 136 1.36 17.20 17.11
CA ASN A 136 2.70 17.65 17.51
C ASN A 136 3.84 16.63 17.31
N ASN A 137 3.65 15.65 16.43
CA ASN A 137 4.64 14.60 16.16
C ASN A 137 5.13 14.66 14.71
N ALA A 138 5.96 15.67 14.43
CA ALA A 138 6.56 15.89 13.11
C ALA A 138 7.28 14.65 12.55
N GLY A 139 7.98 13.90 13.41
CA GLY A 139 8.70 12.70 13.01
C GLY A 139 7.77 11.59 12.52
N LEU A 140 6.66 11.37 13.24
CA LEU A 140 5.67 10.38 12.83
C LEU A 140 4.93 10.80 11.55
N VAL A 141 4.59 12.08 11.41
CA VAL A 141 3.97 12.62 10.18
C VAL A 141 4.86 12.32 8.98
N LYS A 142 6.13 12.71 9.01
CA LYS A 142 7.09 12.43 7.91
C LYS A 142 7.22 10.94 7.62
N ASN A 143 7.36 10.13 8.66
CA ASN A 143 7.49 8.67 8.50
C ASN A 143 6.26 8.07 7.81
N ILE A 144 5.05 8.45 8.24
CA ILE A 144 3.83 7.94 7.61
C ILE A 144 3.66 8.45 6.20
N VAL A 145 3.97 9.70 5.89
CA VAL A 145 3.92 10.22 4.51
C VAL A 145 4.90 9.48 3.59
N ASP A 146 6.13 9.22 4.04
CA ASP A 146 7.09 8.37 3.32
C ASP A 146 6.54 6.94 3.14
N ALA A 147 5.97 6.36 4.20
CA ALA A 147 5.37 5.03 4.16
C ALA A 147 4.19 4.96 3.17
N LEU A 148 3.36 6.01 3.06
CA LEU A 148 2.27 6.08 2.09
C LEU A 148 2.79 5.97 0.65
N ASN A 149 3.86 6.69 0.32
CA ASN A 149 4.50 6.61 -0.99
C ASN A 149 5.03 5.18 -1.25
N ARG A 150 5.79 4.64 -0.29
CA ARG A 150 6.41 3.31 -0.42
C ARG A 150 5.38 2.20 -0.52
N PHE A 151 4.35 2.19 0.33
CA PHE A 151 3.28 1.19 0.28
C PHE A 151 2.43 1.32 -0.96
N SER A 152 2.26 2.52 -1.52
CA SER A 152 1.55 2.69 -2.80
C SER A 152 2.31 2.00 -3.93
N VAL A 153 3.61 2.21 -4.02
CA VAL A 153 4.46 1.58 -5.04
C VAL A 153 4.53 0.06 -4.83
N LEU A 154 4.78 -0.40 -3.60
CA LEU A 154 4.84 -1.83 -3.29
C LEU A 154 3.50 -2.52 -3.56
N GLY A 155 2.39 -1.94 -3.11
CA GLY A 155 1.07 -2.48 -3.35
C GLY A 155 0.70 -2.51 -4.83
N TYR A 156 1.10 -1.49 -5.60
CA TYR A 156 0.84 -1.43 -7.04
C TYR A 156 1.64 -2.44 -7.85
N TYR A 157 2.92 -2.62 -7.53
CA TYR A 157 3.80 -3.52 -8.29
C TYR A 157 3.79 -4.96 -7.80
N SER A 158 3.27 -5.23 -6.60
CA SER A 158 3.15 -6.59 -6.05
C SER A 158 1.97 -7.36 -6.63
N GLU A 159 2.02 -8.69 -6.44
CA GLU A 159 0.91 -9.60 -6.69
C GLU A 159 -0.15 -9.59 -5.57
N TRP A 160 -0.04 -8.70 -4.57
CA TRP A 160 -0.91 -8.73 -3.40
C TRP A 160 -2.42 -8.76 -3.72
N PRO A 161 -2.93 -7.94 -4.65
CA PRO A 161 -4.35 -8.00 -5.03
C PRO A 161 -4.77 -9.32 -5.69
N ALA A 162 -3.81 -10.01 -6.34
CA ALA A 162 -4.05 -11.24 -7.09
C ALA A 162 -4.13 -12.49 -6.20
N TYR A 163 -3.69 -12.41 -4.94
CA TYR A 163 -3.91 -13.46 -3.95
C TYR A 163 -5.38 -13.62 -3.51
N GLY A 164 -6.26 -12.68 -3.89
CA GLY A 164 -7.69 -12.79 -3.67
C GLY A 164 -8.05 -12.99 -2.19
N SER A 165 -8.69 -14.13 -1.87
CA SER A 165 -9.08 -14.48 -0.51
C SER A 165 -7.90 -14.83 0.40
N THR A 166 -6.80 -15.32 -0.16
CA THR A 166 -5.61 -15.75 0.62
C THR A 166 -4.62 -14.62 0.93
N LYS A 167 -4.85 -13.39 0.46
CA LYS A 167 -3.88 -12.28 0.55
C LYS A 167 -3.45 -11.91 1.99
N LEU A 168 -4.27 -12.22 2.99
CA LEU A 168 -4.00 -11.98 4.41
C LEU A 168 -3.42 -13.21 5.13
N CYS A 169 -3.35 -14.38 4.48
CA CYS A 169 -2.78 -15.59 5.05
C CYS A 169 -1.25 -15.47 5.20
N SER A 170 -0.65 -16.43 5.90
CA SER A 170 0.80 -16.51 6.03
C SER A 170 1.46 -16.71 4.66
N PRO A 171 2.75 -16.35 4.47
CA PRO A 171 3.42 -16.48 3.17
C PRO A 171 3.33 -17.88 2.55
N ASN A 172 3.31 -18.93 3.37
CA ASN A 172 3.23 -20.33 2.92
C ASN A 172 1.84 -20.75 2.43
N GLU A 173 0.81 -19.98 2.79
CA GLU A 173 -0.60 -20.28 2.50
C GLU A 173 -1.17 -19.39 1.38
N ARG A 174 -0.47 -18.32 1.01
CA ARG A 174 -0.85 -17.42 -0.08
C ARG A 174 -0.81 -18.15 -1.42
N ARG A 175 -1.88 -18.04 -2.19
CA ARG A 175 -2.01 -18.63 -3.53
C ARG A 175 -2.56 -17.60 -4.50
N LEU A 176 -1.97 -17.52 -5.69
CA LEU A 176 -2.52 -16.67 -6.75
C LEU A 176 -3.86 -17.23 -7.18
N GLU A 177 -4.92 -16.49 -6.90
CA GLU A 177 -6.30 -16.82 -7.31
C GLU A 177 -6.69 -16.11 -8.61
N HIS A 178 -6.01 -15.01 -8.90
CA HIS A 178 -6.20 -14.22 -10.10
C HIS A 178 -4.87 -14.00 -10.81
N PHE A 179 -4.94 -13.71 -12.10
CA PHE A 179 -3.76 -13.36 -12.86
C PHE A 179 -3.40 -11.88 -12.60
N PRO A 180 -2.19 -11.56 -12.08
CA PRO A 180 -1.84 -10.20 -11.74
C PRO A 180 -1.92 -9.26 -12.95
N VAL A 181 -2.53 -8.09 -12.78
CA VAL A 181 -2.71 -7.12 -13.88
C VAL A 181 -1.36 -6.70 -14.48
N ASN A 182 -0.34 -6.51 -13.63
CA ASN A 182 1.00 -6.14 -14.10
C ASN A 182 1.62 -7.23 -14.97
N TRP A 183 1.35 -8.51 -14.68
CA TRP A 183 1.83 -9.62 -15.52
C TRP A 183 1.18 -9.57 -16.91
N GLN A 184 -0.12 -9.25 -16.98
CA GLN A 184 -0.82 -9.07 -18.26
C GLN A 184 -0.22 -7.90 -19.05
N GLN A 185 0.05 -6.79 -18.37
CA GLN A 185 0.58 -5.57 -18.98
C GLN A 185 1.95 -5.79 -19.64
N VAL A 186 2.80 -6.62 -19.04
CA VAL A 186 4.14 -6.92 -19.59
C VAL A 186 4.17 -8.20 -20.43
N GLY A 187 3.02 -8.85 -20.65
CA GLY A 187 2.94 -10.12 -21.37
C GLY A 187 3.66 -11.28 -20.68
N TYR A 188 3.86 -11.21 -19.36
CA TYR A 188 4.49 -12.29 -18.60
C TYR A 188 3.55 -13.51 -18.56
N PRO A 189 3.98 -14.71 -18.98
CA PRO A 189 3.10 -15.88 -19.12
C PRO A 189 2.71 -16.53 -17.79
N GLY A 190 3.21 -16.01 -16.66
CA GLY A 190 3.04 -16.60 -15.34
C GLY A 190 4.26 -17.39 -14.88
N VAL A 191 4.17 -17.96 -13.68
CA VAL A 191 5.28 -18.70 -13.07
C VAL A 191 5.62 -19.92 -13.91
N SER A 192 6.80 -19.91 -14.53
CA SER A 192 7.32 -21.08 -15.23
C SER A 192 7.81 -22.13 -14.23
N LEU A 193 7.49 -23.41 -14.45
CA LEU A 193 7.92 -24.54 -13.61
C LEU A 193 9.44 -24.84 -13.66
N GLY A 194 10.21 -24.01 -14.38
CA GLY A 194 11.60 -24.26 -14.81
C GLY A 194 12.66 -24.36 -13.72
N TYR A 195 12.33 -24.31 -12.42
CA TYR A 195 13.31 -24.43 -11.34
C TYR A 195 13.52 -25.88 -10.83
N ARG A 196 12.87 -26.89 -11.44
CA ARG A 196 13.20 -28.31 -11.19
C ARG A 196 14.34 -28.81 -12.07
N ASP A 197 14.48 -28.31 -13.30
CA ASP A 197 15.50 -28.79 -14.24
C ASP A 197 16.93 -28.35 -13.89
N PHE A 198 17.10 -27.27 -13.11
CA PHE A 198 18.43 -26.79 -12.68
C PHE A 198 18.84 -27.25 -11.26
N ARG A 199 18.05 -28.11 -10.59
CA ARG A 199 18.35 -28.61 -9.23
C ARG A 199 19.14 -29.93 -9.20
N GLY A 200 19.91 -30.25 -10.23
CA GLY A 200 20.51 -31.58 -10.35
C GLY A 200 21.77 -31.69 -11.18
N PHE A 201 22.79 -30.86 -10.94
CA PHE A 201 24.15 -31.34 -11.21
C PHE A 201 24.53 -32.28 -10.06
N LEU A 202 24.44 -33.60 -10.31
CA LEU A 202 25.08 -34.62 -9.49
C LEU A 202 26.59 -34.38 -9.53
N LEU A 203 27.16 -33.78 -8.49
CA LEU A 203 28.60 -33.75 -8.29
C LEU A 203 29.07 -35.20 -8.04
N ARG A 204 29.65 -35.83 -9.06
CA ARG A 204 30.39 -37.08 -8.88
C ARG A 204 31.75 -36.72 -8.28
N MET A 205 31.89 -36.81 -6.97
CA MET A 205 33.23 -36.86 -6.37
C MET A 205 33.83 -38.24 -6.66
N ASN A 206 34.88 -38.29 -7.49
CA ASN A 206 35.72 -39.49 -7.55
C ASN A 206 36.43 -39.63 -6.21
N ARG A 207 36.22 -40.77 -5.54
CA ARG A 207 37.05 -41.16 -4.39
C ARG A 207 38.41 -41.54 -4.97
N SER A 208 39.40 -40.66 -4.84
CA SER A 208 40.80 -41.05 -4.99
C SER A 208 41.15 -41.91 -3.78
N GLU A 209 41.06 -43.22 -3.93
CA GLU A 209 41.65 -44.16 -2.98
C GLU A 209 43.18 -44.04 -3.12
N GLU A 210 43.79 -43.26 -2.24
CA GLU A 210 45.23 -43.32 -2.01
C GLU A 210 45.56 -44.70 -1.46
N LYS A 211 46.11 -45.56 -2.32
CA LYS A 211 46.87 -46.74 -1.91
C LYS A 211 48.11 -46.26 -1.18
N TYR A 212 48.14 -46.43 0.14
CA TYR A 212 49.40 -46.49 0.87
C TYR A 212 49.94 -47.92 0.73
N GLU A 213 50.87 -48.11 -0.20
CA GLU A 213 51.75 -49.27 -0.24
C GLU A 213 52.69 -49.22 0.97
N ASN A 214 52.55 -50.18 1.88
CA ASN A 214 53.54 -50.46 2.91
C ASN A 214 54.59 -51.40 2.29
N GLU A 215 55.72 -50.86 1.85
CA GLU A 215 56.93 -51.66 1.58
C GLU A 215 57.71 -51.83 2.89
N SER A 216 58.12 -53.08 3.14
CA SER A 216 59.00 -53.52 4.24
C SER A 216 60.47 -53.41 3.84
#